data_AF-A0A9D1A4I6-F1
#
_entry.id   AF-A0A9D1A4I6-F1
#
_cell.length_a   1.000
_cell.length_b   1.000
_cell.length_c   1.000
_cell.angle_alpha   90.00
_cell.angle_beta   90.00
_cell.angle_gamma   90.00
#
_symmetry.space_group_name_H-M   'P 1'
#
loop_
_entity.id
_entity.type
_entity.pdbx_description
1 polymer ?
#
loop_
_entity_poly.entity_id
_entity_poly.type
_entity_poly.pdbx_seq_one_letter_code
_entity_poly.pdbx_strand_id
1 'polypeptide(L)'
;MYVEGNVFLPVQELNRLRREALSELEQAILSRYRRVAPEKLPDEEAAKEAACKDTAKETVGRDAAKETAGEHTAEEIAGKNTVLPKENWKEGEQKPEISVFVSTRDQFEAALPVLSAWSGQKGRTCSVYLASESFGAGSWKAAVSVCHERGIRCYLMLPRIFRKEAEVYFLKNRQAFLEAGFDAAGVGSMEEPGFFKEYAPELPLYFDHGMYCWNHLAGQAMERYGAARVTLPVELNQRELLEIGIRGELIVYGYLPMMVSAQCIRKTTEGCTGKPELLYLKDRKGKRFPVMNQCRFCYNTIYNCEPLSLFGLSAQTEELKAAAFRLNFTVEDGEQTRRILDVFDDEFVSCIGNSTFPGAYTRGHFRRGAE
;
A
#
# COMPACT_ATOMS: atom_id res chain seq x y z
N MET A 1 -33.65 -24.17 -10.14
CA MET A 1 -34.83 -23.52 -9.52
C MET A 1 -34.96 -22.16 -10.17
N TYR A 2 -35.85 -22.02 -11.15
CA TYR A 2 -36.08 -20.75 -11.84
C TYR A 2 -36.97 -19.88 -10.94
N VAL A 3 -36.50 -18.69 -10.59
CA VAL A 3 -37.29 -17.72 -9.82
C VAL A 3 -37.91 -16.76 -10.84
N GLU A 4 -39.22 -16.83 -11.02
CA GLU A 4 -39.97 -15.88 -11.83
C GLU A 4 -40.29 -14.61 -11.01
N GLY A 5 -39.88 -13.45 -11.54
CA GLY A 5 -40.09 -12.12 -10.94
C GLY A 5 -38.83 -11.25 -11.00
N ASN A 6 -38.99 -9.93 -10.87
CA ASN A 6 -37.87 -9.00 -10.70
C ASN A 6 -37.26 -9.18 -9.29
N VAL A 7 -36.37 -10.16 -9.14
CA VAL A 7 -35.67 -10.47 -7.86
C VAL A 7 -34.53 -9.47 -7.56
N PHE A 8 -34.27 -8.52 -8.45
CA PHE A 8 -33.23 -7.51 -8.29
C PHE A 8 -33.82 -6.11 -8.10
N LEU A 9 -33.66 -5.57 -6.89
CA LEU A 9 -33.84 -4.15 -6.58
C LEU A 9 -32.52 -3.42 -6.88
N PRO A 10 -32.50 -2.43 -7.80
CA PRO A 10 -31.32 -1.63 -8.07
C PRO A 10 -30.81 -0.93 -6.80
N VAL A 11 -29.49 -0.86 -6.63
CA VAL A 11 -28.87 -0.19 -5.47
C VAL A 11 -29.30 1.27 -5.35
N GLN A 12 -29.60 1.93 -6.47
CA GLN A 12 -30.19 3.28 -6.48
C GLN A 12 -31.56 3.33 -5.80
N GLU A 13 -32.43 2.35 -6.04
CA GLU A 13 -33.76 2.27 -5.43
C GLU A 13 -33.65 1.99 -3.93
N LEU A 14 -32.70 1.13 -3.53
CA LEU A 14 -32.39 0.85 -2.14
C LEU A 14 -31.87 2.11 -1.40
N ASN A 15 -30.98 2.87 -2.06
CA ASN A 15 -30.46 4.13 -1.52
C ASN A 15 -31.51 5.25 -1.50
N ARG A 16 -32.51 5.19 -2.39
CA ARG A 16 -33.65 6.11 -2.39
C ARG A 16 -34.56 5.82 -1.19
N LEU A 17 -34.98 4.56 -1.03
CA LEU A 17 -35.78 4.11 0.11
C LEU A 17 -35.11 4.39 1.45
N ARG A 18 -33.79 4.19 1.53
CA ARG A 18 -33.02 4.50 2.74
C ARG A 18 -33.04 6.00 3.09
N ARG A 19 -32.93 6.87 2.09
CA ARG A 19 -32.97 8.33 2.29
C ARG A 19 -34.37 8.81 2.66
N GLU A 20 -35.40 8.27 2.00
CA GLU A 20 -36.80 8.54 2.30
C GLU A 20 -37.14 8.12 3.74
N ALA A 21 -36.80 6.89 4.14
CA ALA A 21 -37.05 6.39 5.48
C ALA A 21 -36.32 7.19 6.57
N LEU A 22 -35.08 7.63 6.33
CA LEU A 22 -34.34 8.49 7.26
C LEU A 22 -34.97 9.88 7.37
N SER A 23 -35.41 10.47 6.26
CA SER A 23 -36.08 11.77 6.25
C SER A 23 -37.43 11.71 7.00
N GLU A 24 -38.21 10.66 6.80
CA GLU A 24 -39.48 10.48 7.51
C GLU A 24 -39.27 10.24 9.01
N LEU A 25 -38.25 9.45 9.37
CA LEU A 25 -37.90 9.22 10.77
C LEU A 25 -37.43 10.52 11.44
N GLU A 26 -36.61 11.31 10.76
CA GLU A 26 -36.16 12.62 11.23
C GLU A 26 -37.34 13.57 11.41
N GLN A 27 -38.26 13.65 10.45
CA GLN A 27 -39.49 14.45 10.60
C GLN A 27 -40.37 13.97 11.76
N ALA A 28 -40.52 12.65 11.94
CA ALA A 28 -41.29 12.09 13.04
C ALA A 28 -40.67 12.44 14.41
N ILE A 29 -39.33 12.37 14.53
CA ILE A 29 -38.61 12.77 15.74
C ILE A 29 -38.77 14.28 15.99
N LEU A 30 -38.55 15.11 14.97
CA LEU A 30 -38.62 16.57 15.09
C LEU A 30 -40.04 17.08 15.32
N SER A 31 -41.07 16.37 14.82
CA SER A 31 -42.48 16.74 15.01
C SER A 31 -42.89 16.80 16.49
N ARG A 32 -42.30 15.95 17.34
CA ARG A 32 -42.50 15.97 18.81
C ARG A 32 -41.97 17.23 19.49
N TYR A 33 -41.01 17.91 18.87
CA TYR A 33 -40.35 19.09 19.44
C TYR A 33 -40.69 20.38 18.69
N ARG A 34 -41.50 20.30 17.63
CA ARG A 34 -41.94 21.45 16.85
C ARG A 34 -43.06 22.17 17.58
N ARG A 35 -42.82 23.41 18.02
CA ARG A 35 -43.88 24.28 18.55
C ARG A 35 -44.68 24.84 17.38
N VAL A 36 -46.00 24.64 17.40
CA VAL A 36 -46.91 25.26 16.43
C VAL A 36 -47.11 26.71 16.87
N ALA A 37 -46.65 27.66 16.05
CA ALA A 37 -47.00 29.07 16.24
C ALA A 37 -48.49 29.25 15.90
N PRO A 38 -49.27 30.00 16.70
CA PRO A 38 -50.64 30.35 16.33
C PRO A 38 -50.66 31.13 15.01
N GLU A 39 -51.66 30.86 14.17
CA GLU A 39 -51.90 31.64 12.96
C GLU A 39 -52.15 33.12 13.29
N LYS A 40 -51.65 33.99 12.41
CA LYS A 40 -51.56 35.45 12.51
C LYS A 40 -52.80 36.12 13.13
N LEU A 41 -52.57 37.00 14.10
CA LEU A 41 -53.48 38.12 14.40
C LEU A 41 -53.28 39.21 13.34
N PRO A 42 -54.35 39.93 12.93
CA PRO A 42 -54.32 40.88 11.82
C PRO A 42 -53.53 42.15 12.16
N ASP A 43 -53.06 42.79 11.09
CA ASP A 43 -52.16 43.95 11.05
C ASP A 43 -52.61 45.13 11.93
N GLU A 44 -51.68 45.64 12.73
CA GLU A 44 -51.68 47.04 13.17
C GLU A 44 -50.25 47.60 13.02
N GLU A 45 -50.01 48.23 11.87
CA GLU A 45 -48.95 49.23 11.72
C GLU A 45 -49.21 50.43 12.65
N ALA A 46 -48.13 51.14 13.00
CA ALA A 46 -48.12 52.51 13.51
C ALA A 46 -48.49 52.75 14.99
N ALA A 47 -47.56 52.40 15.91
CA ALA A 47 -47.20 53.29 17.03
C ALA A 47 -46.06 52.69 17.86
N LYS A 48 -44.81 52.94 17.45
CA LYS A 48 -43.63 53.14 18.34
C LYS A 48 -42.35 53.47 17.54
N GLU A 49 -42.48 54.23 16.45
CA GLU A 49 -41.36 55.00 15.90
C GLU A 49 -41.23 56.33 16.67
N ALA A 50 -40.76 56.27 17.92
CA ALA A 50 -40.34 57.48 18.65
C ALA A 50 -39.55 57.13 19.92
N ALA A 51 -38.39 56.47 19.78
CA ALA A 51 -37.33 56.53 20.79
C ALA A 51 -35.99 56.13 20.18
N CYS A 52 -35.13 57.13 19.91
CA CYS A 52 -33.67 57.09 19.66
C CYS A 52 -33.13 55.92 18.84
N LYS A 53 -32.73 56.07 17.57
CA LYS A 53 -31.66 56.97 17.07
C LYS A 53 -30.56 57.23 18.11
N ASP A 54 -29.64 56.27 18.21
CA ASP A 54 -28.21 56.55 18.11
C ASP A 54 -27.52 55.41 17.35
N THR A 55 -26.87 55.81 16.27
CA THR A 55 -26.21 54.96 15.27
C THR A 55 -24.80 54.56 15.69
N ALA A 56 -24.56 53.26 15.69
CA ALA A 56 -23.42 52.52 15.14
C ALA A 56 -22.05 53.21 14.99
N LYS A 57 -21.02 52.54 15.54
CA LYS A 57 -19.80 52.18 14.80
C LYS A 57 -19.15 50.91 15.39
N GLU A 58 -18.99 49.90 14.51
CA GLU A 58 -17.83 48.98 14.36
C GLU A 58 -17.43 48.12 15.60
N THR A 59 -17.16 46.81 15.53
CA THR A 59 -16.63 45.97 14.45
C THR A 59 -16.82 44.49 14.82
N VAL A 60 -16.84 43.63 13.80
CA VAL A 60 -16.89 42.16 13.87
C VAL A 60 -15.60 41.59 14.46
N GLY A 61 -15.71 40.78 15.52
CA GLY A 61 -14.65 39.93 16.06
C GLY A 61 -15.10 38.47 16.02
N ARG A 62 -14.39 37.66 15.23
CA ARG A 62 -14.66 36.25 14.97
C ARG A 62 -13.63 35.45 15.78
N ASP A 63 -14.00 35.03 16.99
CA ASP A 63 -13.09 34.25 17.83
C ASP A 63 -13.20 32.75 17.51
N ALA A 64 -12.10 32.23 16.97
CA ALA A 64 -11.80 30.83 16.82
C ALA A 64 -11.47 30.23 18.20
N ALA A 65 -12.20 29.19 18.59
CA ALA A 65 -11.87 28.40 19.76
C ALA A 65 -10.62 27.54 19.47
N LYS A 66 -9.55 27.83 20.21
CA LYS A 66 -8.32 27.03 20.34
C LYS A 66 -8.65 25.66 20.94
N GLU A 67 -8.36 24.59 20.22
CA GLU A 67 -8.04 23.30 20.84
C GLU A 67 -6.51 23.12 20.80
N THR A 68 -5.96 22.93 21.98
CA THR A 68 -4.54 22.82 22.28
C THR A 68 -3.99 21.48 21.77
N ALA A 69 -3.32 21.51 20.62
CA ALA A 69 -2.37 20.47 20.25
C ALA A 69 -1.10 20.67 21.09
N GLY A 70 -0.74 19.66 21.88
CA GLY A 70 0.50 19.65 22.64
C GLY A 70 1.69 19.75 21.70
N GLU A 71 2.40 20.88 21.77
CA GLU A 71 3.73 21.05 21.22
C GLU A 71 4.69 20.13 21.98
N HIS A 72 4.98 18.97 21.42
CA HIS A 72 6.21 18.27 21.71
C HIS A 72 7.13 18.44 20.49
N THR A 73 8.23 19.13 20.74
CA THR A 73 9.27 19.54 19.80
C THR A 73 9.76 18.38 18.95
N ALA A 74 9.63 18.52 17.64
CA ALA A 74 9.99 17.54 16.61
C ALA A 74 11.51 17.38 16.38
N GLU A 75 12.35 17.75 17.35
CA GLU A 75 13.80 17.89 17.16
C GLU A 75 14.65 16.75 17.76
N GLU A 76 14.07 15.78 18.47
CA GLU A 76 14.85 14.72 19.13
C GLU A 76 14.86 13.33 18.45
N ILE A 77 14.28 13.19 17.25
CA ILE A 77 14.33 11.93 16.46
C ILE A 77 15.25 12.06 15.24
N ALA A 78 16.20 12.99 15.27
CA ALA A 78 17.31 13.05 14.31
C ALA A 78 18.39 12.03 14.69
N GLY A 79 18.07 10.75 14.58
CA GLY A 79 18.93 9.65 15.01
C GLY A 79 18.88 8.45 14.08
N LYS A 80 19.69 8.49 13.02
CA LYS A 80 20.31 7.35 12.29
C LYS A 80 19.59 6.57 11.19
N ASN A 81 18.33 6.81 10.82
CA ASN A 81 17.75 6.17 9.62
C ASN A 81 17.26 7.22 8.62
N THR A 82 18.18 7.74 7.82
CA THR A 82 17.91 8.73 6.77
C THR A 82 17.51 8.03 5.46
N VAL A 83 16.31 8.28 4.93
CA VAL A 83 16.15 8.26 3.46
C VAL A 83 17.05 9.39 2.95
N LEU A 84 18.09 9.04 2.20
CA LEU A 84 19.18 9.98 1.93
C LEU A 84 18.73 11.07 0.95
N PRO A 85 18.79 12.37 1.32
CA PRO A 85 18.62 13.47 0.37
C PRO A 85 19.67 13.37 -0.75
N LYS A 86 19.34 13.78 -1.98
CA LYS A 86 20.23 13.79 -3.17
C LYS A 86 21.66 14.27 -2.91
N GLU A 87 21.85 15.16 -1.93
CA GLU A 87 23.11 15.84 -1.61
C GLU A 87 24.12 15.01 -0.78
N ASN A 88 23.69 13.93 -0.12
CA ASN A 88 24.55 13.09 0.76
C ASN A 88 24.91 11.72 0.16
N TRP A 89 24.80 11.56 -1.16
CA TRP A 89 25.07 10.30 -1.82
C TRP A 89 26.58 10.15 -1.94
N LYS A 90 27.14 9.09 -1.34
CA LYS A 90 28.54 8.76 -1.60
C LYS A 90 28.69 8.52 -3.10
N GLU A 91 29.40 9.42 -3.78
CA GLU A 91 29.83 9.23 -5.17
C GLU A 91 30.76 8.02 -5.21
N GLY A 92 30.24 6.89 -5.70
CA GLY A 92 30.96 5.62 -5.79
C GLY A 92 30.04 4.40 -5.85
N GLU A 93 29.71 3.95 -7.06
CA GLU A 93 29.55 2.54 -7.48
C GLU A 93 28.85 1.49 -6.58
N GLN A 94 27.88 1.82 -5.72
CA GLN A 94 27.01 0.76 -5.19
C GLN A 94 25.92 0.40 -6.20
N LYS A 95 26.16 -0.71 -6.91
CA LYS A 95 25.15 -1.42 -7.72
C LYS A 95 23.85 -1.57 -6.91
N PRO A 96 22.67 -1.38 -7.54
CA PRO A 96 21.40 -1.49 -6.84
C PRO A 96 21.24 -2.87 -6.22
N GLU A 97 20.67 -2.91 -5.02
CA GLU A 97 20.27 -4.15 -4.35
C GLU A 97 19.17 -4.83 -5.18
N ILE A 98 19.20 -6.16 -5.27
CA ILE A 98 18.15 -6.91 -5.96
C ILE A 98 17.26 -7.56 -4.91
N SER A 99 16.01 -7.13 -4.85
CA SER A 99 15.03 -7.64 -3.90
C SER A 99 13.96 -8.48 -4.60
N VAL A 100 13.55 -9.56 -3.97
CA VAL A 100 12.49 -10.45 -4.48
C VAL A 100 11.40 -10.60 -3.43
N PHE A 101 10.19 -10.19 -3.75
CA PHE A 101 9.02 -10.43 -2.92
C PHE A 101 8.36 -11.75 -3.31
N VAL A 102 8.14 -12.61 -2.31
CA VAL A 102 7.53 -13.94 -2.48
C VAL A 102 6.31 -14.09 -1.60
N SER A 103 5.24 -14.60 -2.20
CA SER A 103 3.96 -14.89 -1.56
C SER A 103 3.77 -16.37 -1.24
N THR A 104 4.54 -17.28 -1.84
CA THR A 104 4.44 -18.73 -1.60
C THR A 104 5.78 -19.35 -1.29
N ARG A 105 5.75 -20.54 -0.67
CA ARG A 105 6.96 -21.31 -0.37
C ARG A 105 7.66 -21.78 -1.65
N ASP A 106 6.92 -22.15 -2.67
CA ASP A 106 7.48 -22.60 -3.96
C ASP A 106 8.27 -21.48 -4.64
N GLN A 107 7.75 -20.25 -4.60
CA GLN A 107 8.46 -19.05 -5.09
C GLN A 107 9.75 -18.81 -4.30
N PHE A 108 9.69 -18.94 -2.97
CA PHE A 108 10.85 -18.78 -2.08
C PHE A 108 11.95 -19.81 -2.40
N GLU A 109 11.60 -21.08 -2.52
CA GLU A 109 12.54 -22.15 -2.84
C GLU A 109 13.12 -22.01 -4.25
N ALA A 110 12.33 -21.51 -5.22
CA ALA A 110 12.81 -21.23 -6.58
C ALA A 110 13.77 -20.03 -6.66
N ALA A 111 13.51 -18.97 -5.90
CA ALA A 111 14.31 -17.75 -5.92
C ALA A 111 15.66 -17.91 -5.20
N LEU A 112 15.70 -18.67 -4.10
CA LEU A 112 16.86 -18.80 -3.23
C LEU A 112 18.17 -19.21 -3.95
N PRO A 113 18.21 -20.25 -4.82
CA PRO A 113 19.41 -20.62 -5.54
C PRO A 113 19.91 -19.52 -6.48
N VAL A 114 19.01 -18.78 -7.11
CA VAL A 114 19.35 -17.67 -8.02
C VAL A 114 19.99 -16.53 -7.23
N LEU A 115 19.35 -16.12 -6.15
CA LEU A 115 19.83 -15.04 -5.30
C LEU A 115 21.18 -15.38 -4.65
N SER A 116 21.39 -16.65 -4.27
CA SER A 116 22.67 -17.11 -3.73
C SER A 116 23.77 -17.05 -4.78
N ALA A 117 23.48 -17.41 -6.05
CA ALA A 117 24.43 -17.26 -7.14
C ALA A 117 24.78 -15.78 -7.41
N TRP A 118 23.78 -14.89 -7.37
CA TRP A 118 24.00 -13.45 -7.55
C TRP A 118 24.81 -12.83 -6.41
N SER A 119 24.55 -13.24 -5.16
CA SER A 119 25.29 -12.78 -3.98
C SER A 119 26.73 -13.27 -3.97
N GLY A 120 26.94 -14.57 -4.17
CA GLY A 120 28.26 -15.19 -4.15
C GLY A 120 29.11 -14.93 -5.40
N GLN A 121 28.62 -15.30 -6.59
CA GLN A 121 29.42 -15.27 -7.82
C GLN A 121 29.51 -13.89 -8.44
N LYS A 122 28.45 -13.08 -8.31
CA LYS A 122 28.33 -11.78 -8.98
C LYS A 122 28.46 -10.58 -8.03
N GLY A 123 28.67 -10.84 -6.73
CA GLY A 123 28.89 -9.81 -5.70
C GLY A 123 27.73 -8.83 -5.55
N ARG A 124 26.50 -9.24 -5.89
CA ARG A 124 25.31 -8.39 -5.79
C ARG A 124 24.75 -8.48 -4.38
N THR A 125 24.27 -7.36 -3.84
CA THR A 125 23.46 -7.44 -2.61
C THR A 125 22.08 -7.95 -3.00
N CYS A 126 21.66 -9.07 -2.41
CA CYS A 126 20.37 -9.67 -2.64
C CYS A 126 19.52 -9.71 -1.38
N SER A 127 18.21 -9.57 -1.54
CA SER A 127 17.25 -9.67 -0.45
C SER A 127 15.95 -10.33 -0.86
N VAL A 128 15.22 -10.84 0.14
CA VAL A 128 13.91 -11.46 -0.04
C VAL A 128 12.90 -10.82 0.91
N TYR A 129 11.77 -10.36 0.38
CA TYR A 129 10.60 -10.00 1.17
C TYR A 129 9.66 -11.21 1.27
N LEU A 130 9.34 -11.61 2.49
CA LEU A 130 8.32 -12.63 2.77
C LEU A 130 6.97 -11.96 3.00
N ALA A 131 5.92 -12.40 2.31
CA ALA A 131 4.56 -11.97 2.56
C ALA A 131 4.05 -12.50 3.91
N SER A 132 3.75 -11.61 4.87
CA SER A 132 3.24 -12.01 6.18
C SER A 132 1.86 -12.66 6.15
N GLU A 133 1.12 -12.55 5.04
CA GLU A 133 -0.16 -13.23 4.85
C GLU A 133 0.00 -14.75 4.68
N SER A 134 1.08 -15.16 4.01
CA SER A 134 1.37 -16.56 3.70
C SER A 134 2.40 -17.17 4.64
N PHE A 135 3.47 -16.44 4.98
CA PHE A 135 4.57 -16.94 5.83
C PHE A 135 4.25 -16.76 7.30
N GLY A 136 3.95 -17.85 8.00
CA GLY A 136 3.60 -17.89 9.42
C GLY A 136 4.75 -17.58 10.35
N ALA A 137 4.42 -17.12 11.57
CA ALA A 137 5.40 -16.94 12.66
C ALA A 137 6.28 -18.17 12.88
N GLY A 138 5.72 -19.38 12.75
CA GLY A 138 6.47 -20.63 12.89
C GLY A 138 7.54 -20.87 11.80
N SER A 139 7.44 -20.20 10.65
CA SER A 139 8.41 -20.35 9.54
C SER A 139 9.44 -19.21 9.46
N TRP A 140 9.23 -18.09 10.18
CA TRP A 140 10.07 -16.90 10.03
C TRP A 140 11.54 -17.18 10.36
N LYS A 141 11.83 -17.73 11.53
CA LYS A 141 13.21 -18.01 11.96
C LYS A 141 13.95 -18.92 10.97
N ALA A 142 13.31 -20.00 10.54
CA ALA A 142 13.90 -20.92 9.57
C ALA A 142 14.16 -20.24 8.21
N ALA A 143 13.21 -19.44 7.73
CA ALA A 143 13.37 -18.72 6.46
C ALA A 143 14.51 -17.70 6.52
N VAL A 144 14.60 -16.93 7.61
CA VAL A 144 15.68 -15.96 7.82
C VAL A 144 17.04 -16.65 7.92
N SER A 145 17.16 -17.73 8.71
CA SER A 145 18.43 -18.47 8.83
C SER A 145 18.91 -18.98 7.46
N VAL A 146 18.03 -19.57 6.65
CA VAL A 146 18.39 -20.06 5.30
C VAL A 146 18.84 -18.92 4.38
N CYS A 147 18.23 -17.74 4.48
CA CYS A 147 18.67 -16.56 3.72
C CYS A 147 20.06 -16.08 4.18
N HIS A 148 20.25 -15.92 5.49
CA HIS A 148 21.49 -15.41 6.08
C HIS A 148 22.68 -16.35 5.85
N GLU A 149 22.49 -17.67 5.95
CA GLU A 149 23.51 -18.68 5.60
C GLU A 149 24.03 -18.54 4.17
N ARG A 150 23.21 -17.98 3.28
CA ARG A 150 23.53 -17.74 1.86
C ARG A 150 23.93 -16.29 1.56
N GLY A 151 24.09 -15.46 2.59
CA GLY A 151 24.42 -14.03 2.45
C GLY A 151 23.31 -13.21 1.79
N ILE A 152 22.05 -13.62 1.96
CA ILE A 152 20.86 -12.93 1.45
C ILE A 152 20.15 -12.27 2.63
N ARG A 153 19.77 -11.00 2.50
CA ARG A 153 18.98 -10.32 3.55
C ARG A 153 17.53 -10.75 3.50
N CYS A 154 16.87 -10.81 4.65
CA CYS A 154 15.48 -11.24 4.74
C CYS A 154 14.62 -10.16 5.39
N TYR A 155 13.56 -9.78 4.69
CA TYR A 155 12.61 -8.75 5.09
C TYR A 155 11.21 -9.36 5.25
N LEU A 156 10.40 -8.81 6.14
CA LEU A 156 8.99 -9.21 6.28
C LEU A 156 8.09 -8.09 5.78
N MET A 157 7.27 -8.36 4.76
CA MET A 157 6.25 -7.43 4.28
C MET A 157 4.97 -7.59 5.11
N LEU A 158 4.52 -6.50 5.73
CA LEU A 158 3.30 -6.46 6.51
C LEU A 158 2.05 -6.46 5.62
N PRO A 159 0.88 -6.84 6.17
CA PRO A 159 -0.34 -6.87 5.38
C PRO A 159 -0.78 -5.48 4.97
N ARG A 160 -1.28 -5.35 3.75
CA ARG A 160 -1.83 -4.09 3.20
C ARG A 160 -2.91 -3.43 4.04
N ILE A 161 -3.62 -4.23 4.85
CA ILE A 161 -4.64 -3.74 5.76
C ILE A 161 -4.19 -4.12 7.16
N PHE A 162 -3.72 -3.13 7.90
CA PHE A 162 -3.30 -3.30 9.28
C PHE A 162 -4.44 -2.92 10.24
N ARG A 163 -5.20 -3.92 10.67
CA ARG A 163 -6.31 -3.79 11.63
C ARG A 163 -6.00 -4.51 12.94
N LYS A 164 -6.92 -4.43 13.88
CA LYS A 164 -6.85 -5.09 15.19
C LYS A 164 -6.51 -6.58 15.10
N GLU A 165 -7.02 -7.30 14.11
CA GLU A 165 -6.68 -8.72 13.91
C GLU A 165 -5.21 -8.93 13.55
N ALA A 166 -4.65 -8.07 12.68
CA ALA A 166 -3.24 -8.11 12.30
C ALA A 166 -2.35 -7.70 13.49
N GLU A 167 -2.71 -6.60 14.17
CA GLU A 167 -2.04 -6.12 15.37
C GLU A 167 -1.95 -7.22 16.44
N VAL A 168 -3.10 -7.83 16.80
CA VAL A 168 -3.16 -8.93 17.78
C VAL A 168 -2.31 -10.12 17.34
N TYR A 169 -2.29 -10.43 16.04
CA TYR A 169 -1.44 -11.49 15.50
C TYR A 169 0.06 -11.20 15.71
N PHE A 170 0.52 -10.00 15.36
CA PHE A 170 1.93 -9.64 15.52
C PHE A 170 2.32 -9.50 16.99
N LEU A 171 1.45 -8.96 17.86
CA LEU A 171 1.68 -8.90 19.31
C LEU A 171 1.82 -10.29 19.91
N LYS A 172 0.91 -11.21 19.56
CA LYS A 172 0.97 -12.60 20.03
C LYS A 172 2.27 -13.30 19.61
N ASN A 173 2.80 -12.96 18.43
CA ASN A 173 4.00 -13.57 17.86
C ASN A 173 5.24 -12.66 17.98
N ARG A 174 5.22 -11.65 18.84
CA ARG A 174 6.29 -10.64 18.96
C ARG A 174 7.65 -11.27 19.22
N GLN A 175 7.70 -12.23 20.14
CA GLN A 175 8.95 -12.91 20.47
C GLN A 175 9.52 -13.66 19.25
N ALA A 176 8.66 -14.39 18.53
CA ALA A 176 9.08 -15.08 17.31
C ALA A 176 9.53 -14.10 16.21
N PHE A 177 8.92 -12.92 16.11
CA PHE A 177 9.34 -11.86 15.19
C PHE A 177 10.73 -11.32 15.53
N LEU A 178 10.97 -10.96 16.79
CA LEU A 178 12.26 -10.44 17.25
C LEU A 178 13.37 -11.49 17.14
N GLU A 179 13.09 -12.74 17.51
CA GLU A 179 14.04 -13.84 17.43
C GLU A 179 14.29 -14.34 15.99
N ALA A 180 13.40 -14.02 15.04
CA ALA A 180 13.61 -14.38 13.65
C ALA A 180 14.81 -13.64 13.04
N GLY A 181 15.11 -12.42 13.50
CA GLY A 181 16.26 -11.65 13.04
C GLY A 181 16.07 -11.02 11.66
N PHE A 182 14.86 -10.55 11.33
CA PHE A 182 14.63 -9.81 10.08
C PHE A 182 15.50 -8.56 9.99
N ASP A 183 16.01 -8.27 8.78
CA ASP A 183 16.89 -7.13 8.53
C ASP A 183 16.12 -5.81 8.34
N ALA A 184 14.86 -5.90 7.90
CA ALA A 184 13.94 -4.77 7.72
C ALA A 184 12.48 -5.26 7.68
N ALA A 185 11.54 -4.35 7.93
CA ALA A 185 10.12 -4.57 7.72
C ALA A 185 9.60 -3.75 6.53
N GLY A 186 8.87 -4.41 5.64
CA GLY A 186 8.12 -3.76 4.57
C GLY A 186 6.81 -3.21 5.11
N VAL A 187 6.62 -1.90 4.98
CA VAL A 187 5.45 -1.18 5.49
C VAL A 187 4.46 -0.94 4.35
N GLY A 188 3.26 -1.51 4.49
CA GLY A 188 2.18 -1.40 3.51
C GLY A 188 1.09 -0.39 3.87
N SER A 189 1.07 0.10 5.11
CA SER A 189 0.00 0.92 5.68
C SER A 189 0.54 1.96 6.68
N MET A 190 -0.11 3.12 6.81
CA MET A 190 0.33 4.24 7.68
C MET A 190 0.20 3.96 9.19
N GLU A 191 -0.52 2.91 9.58
CA GLU A 191 -0.69 2.48 10.97
C GLU A 191 0.52 1.71 11.50
N GLU A 192 1.28 1.07 10.60
CA GLU A 192 2.38 0.17 10.95
C GLU A 192 3.62 0.88 11.53
N PRO A 193 4.02 2.10 11.09
CA PRO A 193 5.13 2.81 11.73
C PRO A 193 4.91 3.06 13.23
N GLY A 194 3.67 3.35 13.63
CA GLY A 194 3.31 3.49 15.05
C GLY A 194 3.52 2.19 15.82
N PHE A 195 3.13 1.06 15.25
CA PHE A 195 3.37 -0.27 15.80
C PHE A 195 4.87 -0.55 15.97
N PHE A 196 5.68 -0.30 14.94
CA PHE A 196 7.12 -0.55 15.03
C PHE A 196 7.84 0.35 16.03
N LYS A 197 7.43 1.62 16.15
CA LYS A 197 7.98 2.55 17.13
C LYS A 197 7.84 2.05 18.57
N GLU A 198 6.77 1.33 18.87
CA GLU A 198 6.52 0.77 20.20
C GLU A 198 7.21 -0.60 20.41
N TYR A 199 7.18 -1.48 19.40
CA TYR A 199 7.53 -2.90 19.59
C TYR A 199 8.91 -3.31 19.07
N ALA A 200 9.43 -2.63 18.05
CA ALA A 200 10.72 -2.91 17.41
C ALA A 200 11.31 -1.64 16.75
N PRO A 201 11.65 -0.60 17.55
CA PRO A 201 12.05 0.72 17.04
C PRO A 201 13.40 0.71 16.29
N GLU A 202 14.24 -0.30 16.54
CA GLU A 202 15.55 -0.42 15.89
C GLU A 202 15.46 -1.01 14.47
N LEU A 203 14.33 -1.62 14.10
CA LEU A 203 14.18 -2.29 12.81
C LEU A 203 13.95 -1.26 11.69
N PRO A 204 14.79 -1.25 10.63
CA PRO A 204 14.57 -0.37 9.48
C PRO A 204 13.23 -0.64 8.80
N LEU A 205 12.50 0.43 8.46
CA LEU A 205 11.20 0.35 7.79
C LEU A 205 11.31 0.75 6.32
N TYR A 206 10.83 -0.12 5.44
CA TYR A 206 10.81 0.08 4.00
C TYR A 206 9.37 0.29 3.53
N PHE A 207 9.04 1.52 3.20
CA PHE A 207 7.67 1.92 2.87
C PHE A 207 7.36 1.54 1.43
N ASP A 208 6.32 0.75 1.20
CA ASP A 208 5.99 0.23 -0.11
C ASP A 208 5.32 1.29 -1.01
N HIS A 209 5.17 1.00 -2.31
CA HIS A 209 4.69 1.95 -3.32
C HIS A 209 3.30 2.54 -3.02
N GLY A 210 2.45 1.82 -2.28
CA GLY A 210 1.13 2.30 -1.85
C GLY A 210 1.15 3.49 -0.87
N MET A 211 2.34 3.92 -0.44
CA MET A 211 2.53 5.12 0.39
C MET A 211 2.58 6.41 -0.43
N TYR A 212 2.54 6.31 -1.78
CA TYR A 212 2.41 7.45 -2.71
C TYR A 212 3.42 8.58 -2.50
N CYS A 213 4.71 8.23 -2.47
CA CYS A 213 5.82 9.19 -2.40
C CYS A 213 6.05 9.94 -3.72
N TRP A 214 5.10 10.80 -4.13
CA TRP A 214 5.07 11.41 -5.47
C TRP A 214 6.03 12.59 -5.66
N ASN A 215 6.52 13.20 -4.58
CA ASN A 215 7.42 14.34 -4.63
C ASN A 215 8.36 14.35 -3.42
N HIS A 216 9.35 15.24 -3.44
CA HIS A 216 10.33 15.36 -2.36
C HIS A 216 9.69 15.65 -0.98
N LEU A 217 8.57 16.39 -0.91
CA LEU A 217 7.88 16.68 0.35
C LEU A 217 7.25 15.41 0.93
N ALA A 218 6.67 14.56 0.08
CA ALA A 218 6.17 13.26 0.49
C ALA A 218 7.31 12.35 0.97
N GLY A 219 8.46 12.36 0.30
CA GLY A 219 9.67 11.66 0.76
C GLY A 219 10.12 12.11 2.16
N GLN A 220 10.23 13.43 2.37
CA GLN A 220 10.56 14.01 3.68
C GLN A 220 9.51 13.68 4.75
N ALA A 221 8.23 13.60 4.38
CA ALA A 221 7.19 13.18 5.30
C ALA A 221 7.39 11.72 5.72
N MET A 222 7.68 10.81 4.78
CA MET A 222 7.95 9.40 5.11
C MET A 222 9.20 9.23 5.97
N GLU A 223 10.26 10.02 5.74
CA GLU A 223 11.43 10.08 6.64
C GLU A 223 11.04 10.41 8.08
N ARG A 224 10.21 11.44 8.27
CA ARG A 224 9.72 11.82 9.61
C ARG A 224 8.88 10.73 10.27
N TYR A 225 8.20 9.91 9.48
CA TYR A 225 7.48 8.73 9.96
C TYR A 225 8.38 7.51 10.20
N GLY A 226 9.69 7.61 9.96
CA GLY A 226 10.68 6.57 10.26
C GLY A 226 11.02 5.66 9.08
N ALA A 227 10.70 6.04 7.85
CA ALA A 227 11.14 5.29 6.67
C ALA A 227 12.67 5.33 6.55
N ALA A 228 13.30 4.16 6.43
CA ALA A 228 14.70 4.02 6.04
C ALA A 228 14.85 3.90 4.51
N ARG A 229 13.80 3.45 3.82
CA ARG A 229 13.70 3.36 2.36
C ARG A 229 12.25 3.54 1.95
N VAL A 230 12.03 4.06 0.75
CA VAL A 230 10.70 4.10 0.12
C VAL A 230 10.75 3.38 -1.22
N THR A 231 9.67 2.72 -1.60
CA THR A 231 9.47 2.19 -2.94
C THR A 231 8.89 3.30 -3.81
N LEU A 232 9.48 3.50 -4.99
CA LEU A 232 9.08 4.52 -5.94
C LEU A 232 7.63 4.28 -6.41
N PRO A 233 6.80 5.32 -6.50
CA PRO A 233 5.42 5.18 -6.98
C PRO A 233 5.37 4.62 -8.41
N VAL A 234 4.45 3.72 -8.66
CA VAL A 234 4.27 3.04 -9.97
C VAL A 234 3.46 3.89 -10.95
N GLU A 235 2.85 4.96 -10.45
CA GLU A 235 2.05 5.94 -11.20
C GLU A 235 2.90 6.96 -11.95
N LEU A 236 4.15 7.17 -11.52
CA LEU A 236 5.05 8.15 -12.12
C LEU A 236 5.77 7.58 -13.35
N ASN A 237 6.01 8.44 -14.34
CA ASN A 237 6.84 8.11 -15.50
C ASN A 237 8.34 8.28 -15.23
N GLN A 238 9.18 7.85 -16.16
CA GLN A 238 10.64 7.94 -16.04
C GLN A 238 11.14 9.37 -15.73
N ARG A 239 10.59 10.39 -16.39
CA ARG A 239 11.02 11.80 -16.21
C ARG A 239 10.64 12.31 -14.82
N GLU A 240 9.40 12.06 -14.43
CA GLU A 240 8.90 12.41 -13.09
C GLU A 240 9.74 11.74 -12.01
N LEU A 241 10.06 10.44 -12.15
CA LEU A 241 10.92 9.71 -11.23
C LEU A 241 12.33 10.30 -11.10
N LEU A 242 12.91 10.85 -12.17
CA LEU A 242 14.19 11.57 -12.12
C LEU A 242 14.07 12.90 -11.36
N GLU A 243 12.93 13.57 -11.50
CA GLU A 243 12.63 14.88 -10.91
C GLU A 243 12.28 14.79 -9.42
N ILE A 244 11.65 13.71 -8.93
CA ILE A 244 11.16 13.64 -7.53
C ILE A 244 12.24 13.84 -6.48
N GLY A 245 13.49 13.52 -6.80
CA GLY A 245 14.61 13.77 -5.89
C GLY A 245 14.89 12.68 -4.84
N ILE A 246 14.23 11.52 -4.93
CA ILE A 246 14.27 10.48 -3.89
C ILE A 246 14.95 9.22 -4.42
N ARG A 247 15.88 8.65 -3.64
CA ARG A 247 16.42 7.30 -3.92
C ARG A 247 15.49 6.25 -3.33
N GLY A 248 14.75 5.55 -4.18
CA GLY A 248 13.86 4.49 -3.74
C GLY A 248 14.18 3.12 -4.33
N GLU A 249 13.41 2.14 -3.89
CA GLU A 249 13.30 0.83 -4.54
C GLU A 249 12.36 0.93 -5.75
N LEU A 250 12.76 0.44 -6.91
CA LEU A 250 11.96 0.43 -8.12
C LEU A 250 11.39 -0.98 -8.36
N ILE A 251 10.07 -1.09 -8.57
CA ILE A 251 9.45 -2.35 -8.97
C ILE A 251 9.69 -2.57 -10.47
N VAL A 252 10.48 -3.59 -10.80
CA VAL A 252 10.82 -3.93 -12.20
C VAL A 252 9.83 -4.93 -12.78
N TYR A 253 9.29 -5.81 -11.93
CA TYR A 253 8.34 -6.84 -12.34
C TYR A 253 7.29 -7.12 -11.27
N GLY A 254 6.08 -7.46 -11.70
CA GLY A 254 5.11 -8.18 -10.89
C GLY A 254 3.67 -7.70 -11.11
N TYR A 255 2.72 -8.46 -10.56
CA TYR A 255 1.32 -8.07 -10.59
C TYR A 255 1.03 -6.95 -9.60
N LEU A 256 0.71 -5.76 -10.13
CA LEU A 256 0.33 -4.62 -9.29
C LEU A 256 -1.09 -4.82 -8.73
N PRO A 257 -1.30 -4.56 -7.42
CA PRO A 257 -2.63 -4.60 -6.84
C PRO A 257 -3.48 -3.45 -7.41
N MET A 258 -4.66 -3.77 -7.92
CA MET A 258 -5.64 -2.78 -8.37
C MET A 258 -6.57 -2.37 -7.23
N MET A 259 -6.97 -3.32 -6.39
CA MET A 259 -7.91 -3.09 -5.29
C MET A 259 -7.64 -4.07 -4.16
N VAL A 260 -7.74 -3.57 -2.92
CA VAL A 260 -7.78 -4.40 -1.72
C VAL A 260 -9.18 -4.28 -1.11
N SER A 261 -9.83 -5.41 -0.84
CA SER A 261 -11.20 -5.46 -0.31
C SER A 261 -11.32 -6.38 0.89
N ALA A 262 -12.01 -5.89 1.93
CA ALA A 262 -12.39 -6.69 3.09
C ALA A 262 -13.57 -7.66 2.78
N GLN A 263 -14.26 -7.49 1.66
CA GLN A 263 -15.33 -8.39 1.23
C GLN A 263 -14.74 -9.58 0.46
N CYS A 264 -14.66 -10.73 1.15
CA CYS A 264 -14.19 -11.98 0.58
C CYS A 264 -15.07 -12.49 -0.56
N ILE A 265 -14.51 -12.47 -1.77
CA ILE A 265 -15.19 -12.95 -2.98
C ILE A 265 -15.52 -14.43 -2.82
N ARG A 266 -14.57 -15.24 -2.35
CA ARG A 266 -14.78 -16.67 -2.05
C ARG A 266 -15.96 -16.92 -1.11
N LYS A 267 -16.00 -16.16 -0.01
CA LYS A 267 -17.08 -16.23 1.00
C LYS A 267 -18.43 -15.86 0.40
N THR A 268 -18.45 -14.88 -0.50
CA THR A 268 -19.67 -14.34 -1.10
C THR A 268 -20.23 -15.28 -2.16
N THR A 269 -19.38 -16.02 -2.89
CA THR A 269 -19.81 -16.90 -3.97
C THR A 269 -20.15 -18.32 -3.50
N GLU A 270 -19.27 -18.98 -2.75
CA GLU A 270 -19.44 -20.40 -2.38
C GLU A 270 -19.04 -20.71 -0.93
N GLY A 271 -18.96 -19.69 -0.07
CA GLY A 271 -18.65 -19.84 1.36
C GLY A 271 -17.17 -19.75 1.72
N CYS A 272 -16.88 -19.63 3.03
CA CYS A 272 -15.52 -19.41 3.53
C CYS A 272 -14.79 -20.73 3.75
N THR A 273 -13.68 -20.95 3.04
CA THR A 273 -12.82 -22.13 3.21
C THR A 273 -11.71 -21.93 4.24
N GLY A 274 -11.43 -20.68 4.63
CA GLY A 274 -10.34 -20.32 5.54
C GLY A 274 -8.94 -20.55 4.96
N LYS A 275 -8.83 -20.87 3.66
CA LYS A 275 -7.57 -21.17 2.98
C LYS A 275 -7.32 -20.16 1.86
N PRO A 276 -6.06 -19.71 1.68
CA PRO A 276 -5.66 -18.96 0.50
C PRO A 276 -5.89 -19.78 -0.78
N GLU A 277 -6.48 -19.15 -1.78
CA GLU A 277 -6.99 -19.67 -3.04
C GLU A 277 -6.86 -18.57 -4.10
N LEU A 278 -6.40 -18.95 -5.30
CA LEU A 278 -6.35 -18.05 -6.44
C LEU A 278 -7.67 -18.13 -7.22
N LEU A 279 -8.40 -17.02 -7.21
CA LEU A 279 -9.65 -16.83 -7.93
C LEU A 279 -9.44 -15.91 -9.14
N TYR A 280 -10.45 -15.82 -10.01
CA TYR A 280 -10.41 -14.92 -11.15
C TYR A 280 -11.74 -14.18 -11.32
N LEU A 281 -11.67 -12.87 -11.53
CA LEU A 281 -12.79 -12.08 -12.01
C LEU A 281 -12.67 -11.90 -13.51
N LYS A 282 -13.79 -11.99 -14.22
CA LYS A 282 -13.86 -11.74 -15.67
C LYS A 282 -14.61 -10.44 -15.91
N ASP A 283 -13.99 -9.51 -16.65
CA ASP A 283 -14.66 -8.27 -17.05
C ASP A 283 -15.56 -8.46 -18.29
N ARG A 284 -16.28 -7.40 -18.67
CA ARG A 284 -17.12 -7.38 -19.88
C ARG A 284 -16.34 -7.58 -21.20
N LYS A 285 -15.04 -7.28 -21.21
CA LYS A 285 -14.14 -7.46 -22.37
C LYS A 285 -13.49 -8.86 -22.38
N GLY A 286 -13.82 -9.70 -21.40
CA GLY A 286 -13.30 -11.05 -21.26
C GLY A 286 -11.90 -11.14 -20.61
N LYS A 287 -11.33 -10.03 -20.16
CA LYS A 287 -10.06 -10.03 -19.42
C LYS A 287 -10.26 -10.67 -18.04
N ARG A 288 -9.26 -11.45 -17.61
CA ARG A 288 -9.25 -12.15 -16.33
C ARG A 288 -8.32 -11.44 -15.35
N PHE A 289 -8.86 -11.06 -14.20
CA PHE A 289 -8.15 -10.41 -13.11
C PHE A 289 -7.93 -11.43 -11.99
N PRO A 290 -6.67 -11.71 -11.62
CA PRO A 290 -6.39 -12.60 -10.51
C PRO A 290 -6.87 -11.99 -9.20
N VAL A 291 -7.50 -12.80 -8.35
CA VAL A 291 -7.90 -12.41 -7.00
C VAL A 291 -7.32 -13.40 -6.02
N MET A 292 -6.56 -12.90 -5.06
CA MET A 292 -5.97 -13.70 -3.99
C MET A 292 -6.63 -13.34 -2.67
N ASN A 293 -7.19 -14.32 -1.98
CA ASN A 293 -7.70 -14.16 -0.62
C ASN A 293 -6.57 -14.33 0.40
N GLN A 294 -6.33 -13.29 1.19
CA GLN A 294 -5.36 -13.29 2.28
C GLN A 294 -6.07 -13.70 3.58
N CYS A 295 -6.30 -15.01 3.73
CA CYS A 295 -7.13 -15.55 4.81
C CYS A 295 -6.61 -15.25 6.23
N ARG A 296 -5.30 -15.06 6.41
CA ARG A 296 -4.73 -14.74 7.74
C ARG A 296 -5.28 -13.45 8.34
N PHE A 297 -5.50 -12.44 7.50
CA PHE A 297 -5.97 -11.11 7.92
C PHE A 297 -7.32 -10.75 7.27
N CYS A 298 -8.00 -11.74 6.67
CA CYS A 298 -9.35 -11.65 6.16
C CYS A 298 -9.61 -10.48 5.18
N TYR A 299 -8.77 -10.37 4.13
CA TYR A 299 -9.01 -9.49 2.99
C TYR A 299 -8.66 -10.19 1.68
N ASN A 300 -8.84 -9.49 0.55
CA ASN A 300 -8.55 -10.00 -0.78
C ASN A 300 -7.85 -8.91 -1.56
N THR A 301 -6.89 -9.31 -2.37
CA THR A 301 -6.19 -8.44 -3.30
C THR A 301 -6.59 -8.82 -4.71
N ILE A 302 -7.16 -7.87 -5.44
CA ILE A 302 -7.45 -7.98 -6.86
C ILE A 302 -6.25 -7.38 -7.59
N TYR A 303 -5.58 -8.20 -8.39
CA TYR A 303 -4.44 -7.79 -9.19
C TYR A 303 -4.86 -7.36 -10.59
N ASN A 304 -4.00 -6.61 -11.26
CA ASN A 304 -4.17 -6.32 -12.68
C ASN A 304 -4.16 -7.62 -13.52
N CYS A 305 -4.74 -7.59 -14.71
CA CYS A 305 -4.81 -8.75 -15.60
C CYS A 305 -3.44 -9.17 -16.17
N GLU A 306 -2.53 -8.19 -16.30
CA GLU A 306 -1.20 -8.35 -16.86
C GLU A 306 -0.17 -7.79 -15.86
N PRO A 307 0.98 -8.45 -15.68
CA PRO A 307 2.02 -7.97 -14.77
C PRO A 307 2.70 -6.72 -15.33
N LEU A 308 3.19 -5.87 -14.44
CA LEU A 308 4.19 -4.86 -14.79
C LEU A 308 5.47 -5.59 -15.20
N SER A 309 6.07 -5.14 -16.30
CA SER A 309 7.39 -5.60 -16.74
C SER A 309 8.18 -4.44 -17.32
N LEU A 310 9.34 -4.15 -16.73
CA LEU A 310 10.31 -3.19 -17.24
C LEU A 310 11.46 -3.86 -18.03
N PHE A 311 11.37 -5.17 -18.32
CA PHE A 311 12.34 -5.88 -19.17
C PHE A 311 12.41 -5.30 -20.58
N GLY A 312 13.59 -5.06 -21.12
CA GLY A 312 13.87 -4.32 -22.36
C GLY A 312 13.98 -2.80 -22.16
N LEU A 313 13.86 -2.31 -20.93
CA LEU A 313 14.08 -0.90 -20.55
C LEU A 313 15.20 -0.75 -19.52
N SER A 314 16.07 -1.76 -19.37
CA SER A 314 17.23 -1.74 -18.45
C SER A 314 18.01 -0.42 -18.48
N ALA A 315 18.38 0.09 -19.66
CA ALA A 315 19.09 1.37 -19.78
C ALA A 315 18.34 2.56 -19.15
N GLN A 316 17.01 2.63 -19.32
CA GLN A 316 16.18 3.69 -18.72
C GLN A 316 16.06 3.53 -17.21
N THR A 317 15.96 2.29 -16.73
CA THR A 317 15.86 2.00 -15.29
C THR A 317 17.19 2.20 -14.56
N GLU A 318 18.32 1.99 -15.23
CA GLU A 318 19.65 2.25 -14.67
C GLU A 318 19.92 3.76 -14.51
N GLU A 319 19.40 4.58 -15.44
CA GLU A 319 19.49 6.04 -15.36
C GLU A 319 18.85 6.61 -14.08
N LEU A 320 17.82 5.95 -13.55
CA LEU A 320 17.14 6.33 -12.31
C LEU A 320 18.03 6.20 -11.07
N LYS A 321 19.13 5.43 -11.14
CA LYS A 321 20.04 5.16 -10.02
C LYS A 321 19.30 4.74 -8.74
N ALA A 322 18.29 3.89 -8.90
CA ALA A 322 17.48 3.35 -7.80
C ALA A 322 18.36 2.69 -6.72
N ALA A 323 17.89 2.68 -5.46
CA ALA A 323 18.58 1.98 -4.38
C ALA A 323 18.48 0.47 -4.53
N ALA A 324 17.34 0.00 -5.04
CA ALA A 324 17.07 -1.41 -5.24
C ALA A 324 16.14 -1.65 -6.43
N PHE A 325 16.24 -2.83 -7.05
CA PHE A 325 15.30 -3.34 -8.03
C PHE A 325 14.52 -4.50 -7.43
N ARG A 326 13.20 -4.38 -7.44
CA ARG A 326 12.29 -5.35 -6.83
C ARG A 326 11.49 -6.13 -7.87
N LEU A 327 11.45 -7.45 -7.73
CA LEU A 327 10.50 -8.33 -8.43
C LEU A 327 9.43 -8.81 -7.45
N ASN A 328 8.16 -8.63 -7.80
CA ASN A 328 7.02 -9.04 -7.00
C ASN A 328 6.37 -10.31 -7.56
N PHE A 329 6.58 -11.45 -6.89
CA PHE A 329 5.90 -12.70 -7.20
C PHE A 329 4.68 -12.89 -6.28
N THR A 330 3.52 -13.05 -6.89
CA THR A 330 2.24 -13.23 -6.21
C THR A 330 1.55 -14.47 -6.72
N VAL A 331 1.07 -14.44 -7.97
CA VAL A 331 0.27 -15.50 -8.60
C VAL A 331 1.10 -16.57 -9.31
N GLU A 332 2.38 -16.30 -9.53
CA GLU A 332 3.29 -17.15 -10.28
C GLU A 332 3.65 -18.43 -9.50
N ASP A 333 3.78 -19.55 -10.21
CA ASP A 333 4.34 -20.77 -9.61
C ASP A 333 5.88 -20.72 -9.53
N GLY A 334 6.50 -21.74 -8.94
CA GLY A 334 7.97 -21.81 -8.81
C GLY A 334 8.71 -21.84 -10.15
N GLU A 335 8.15 -22.48 -11.19
CA GLU A 335 8.78 -22.53 -12.50
C GLU A 335 8.71 -21.19 -13.24
N GLN A 336 7.55 -20.54 -13.20
CA GLN A 336 7.33 -19.20 -13.72
C GLN A 336 8.27 -18.21 -13.03
N THR A 337 8.35 -18.27 -11.70
CA THR A 337 9.27 -17.46 -10.89
C THR A 337 10.70 -17.65 -11.37
N ARG A 338 11.14 -18.89 -11.57
CA ARG A 338 12.49 -19.17 -12.04
C ARG A 338 12.75 -18.59 -13.43
N ARG A 339 11.86 -18.82 -14.38
CA ARG A 339 11.96 -18.27 -15.75
C ARG A 339 12.09 -16.75 -15.75
N ILE A 340 11.33 -16.06 -14.90
CA ILE A 340 11.35 -14.60 -14.81
C ILE A 340 12.66 -14.11 -14.18
N LEU A 341 13.18 -14.82 -13.18
CA LEU A 341 14.48 -14.51 -12.59
C LEU A 341 15.62 -14.73 -13.58
N ASP A 342 15.56 -15.75 -14.43
CA ASP A 342 16.55 -15.98 -15.48
C ASP A 342 16.52 -14.85 -16.53
N VAL A 343 15.33 -14.40 -16.95
CA VAL A 343 15.17 -13.20 -17.82
C VAL A 343 15.75 -11.95 -17.17
N PHE A 344 15.56 -11.76 -15.86
CA PHE A 344 16.16 -10.67 -15.11
C PHE A 344 17.69 -10.80 -15.03
N ASP A 345 18.21 -12.01 -14.84
CA ASP A 345 19.65 -12.27 -14.83
C ASP A 345 20.29 -11.83 -16.15
N ASP A 346 19.71 -12.28 -17.26
CA ASP A 346 20.21 -12.00 -18.60
C ASP A 346 20.29 -10.48 -18.82
N GLU A 347 19.24 -9.73 -18.47
CA GLU A 347 19.20 -8.29 -18.74
C GLU A 347 19.98 -7.43 -17.75
N PHE A 348 19.66 -7.55 -16.46
CA PHE A 348 20.08 -6.59 -15.43
C PHE A 348 21.39 -6.98 -14.75
N VAL A 349 21.75 -8.26 -14.83
CA VAL A 349 22.90 -8.80 -14.11
C VAL A 349 24.03 -9.15 -15.06
N SER A 350 23.70 -9.80 -16.17
CA SER A 350 24.63 -10.26 -17.22
C SER A 350 24.70 -9.32 -18.42
N CYS A 351 23.81 -8.33 -18.53
CA CYS A 351 23.77 -7.30 -19.58
C CYS A 351 23.67 -7.86 -21.01
N ILE A 352 23.02 -9.00 -21.17
CA ILE A 352 22.67 -9.64 -22.44
C ILE A 352 21.39 -8.97 -22.94
N GLY A 353 21.55 -7.90 -23.74
CA GLY A 353 20.49 -6.94 -24.10
C GLY A 353 19.33 -7.42 -25.00
N ASN A 354 18.95 -8.71 -24.97
CA ASN A 354 17.91 -9.28 -25.83
C ASN A 354 16.89 -10.18 -25.08
N SER A 355 16.74 -10.02 -23.77
CA SER A 355 15.77 -10.77 -22.97
C SER A 355 14.33 -10.29 -23.22
N THR A 356 13.58 -11.05 -24.01
CA THR A 356 12.14 -10.83 -24.21
C THR A 356 11.34 -11.55 -23.14
N PHE A 357 10.48 -10.81 -22.43
CA PHE A 357 9.56 -11.39 -21.46
C PHE A 357 8.56 -12.34 -22.16
N PRO A 358 8.46 -13.61 -21.74
CA PRO A 358 7.52 -14.55 -22.34
C PRO A 358 6.11 -14.30 -21.79
N GLY A 359 5.31 -13.49 -22.50
CA GLY A 359 3.89 -13.33 -22.22
C GLY A 359 3.33 -11.92 -22.42
N ALA A 360 2.06 -11.73 -22.09
CA ALA A 360 1.44 -10.41 -22.05
C ALA A 360 1.92 -9.66 -20.80
N TYR A 361 2.24 -8.38 -20.97
CA TYR A 361 2.70 -7.51 -19.89
C TYR A 361 2.29 -6.06 -20.16
N THR A 362 2.26 -5.26 -19.11
CA THR A 362 2.11 -3.80 -19.21
C THR A 362 3.39 -3.08 -18.79
N ARG A 363 3.64 -1.90 -19.37
CA ARG A 363 4.69 -0.98 -18.92
C ARG A 363 4.23 -0.03 -17.82
N GLY A 364 2.97 -0.16 -17.38
CA GLY A 364 2.34 0.79 -16.45
C GLY A 364 2.42 2.23 -16.99
N HIS A 365 2.62 3.17 -16.08
CA HIS A 365 2.78 4.59 -16.41
C HIS A 365 4.21 4.98 -16.79
N PHE A 366 5.17 4.05 -16.70
CA PHE A 366 6.60 4.34 -16.89
C PHE A 366 6.92 5.10 -18.19
N ARG A 367 6.22 4.77 -19.28
CA ARG A 367 6.36 5.45 -20.59
C ARG A 367 5.36 6.58 -20.86
N ARG A 368 4.19 6.58 -20.21
CA ARG A 368 3.04 7.44 -20.61
C ARG A 368 2.59 8.44 -19.55
N GLY A 369 3.10 8.38 -18.32
CA GLY A 369 2.64 9.22 -17.21
C GLY A 369 1.24 8.83 -16.73
N ALA A 370 0.89 9.28 -15.53
CA ALA A 370 -0.51 9.42 -15.13
C ALA A 370 -1.00 10.78 -15.66
N GLU A 371 -2.02 10.78 -16.53
CA GLU A 371 -2.65 12.01 -17.02
C GLU A 371 -3.47 12.72 -15.94
#